data_AF-A0A8S2DQT3-F1
#
_entry.id   AF-A0A8S2DQT3-F1
#
_cell.length_a   1.000
_cell.length_b   1.000
_cell.length_c   1.000
_cell.angle_alpha   90.00
_cell.angle_beta   90.00
_cell.angle_gamma   90.00
#
_symmetry.space_group_name_H-M   'P 1'
#
loop_
_entity.id
_entity.type
_entity.pdbx_description
1 polymer ?
#
loop_
_entity_poly.entity_id
_entity_poly.type
_entity_poly.pdbx_seq_one_letter_code
_entity_poly.pdbx_strand_id
1 'polypeptide(L)'
;VDLLIVCTGCDQNVYEQLNALVSCVTCVTFEESDGSRQLIAVITNISSEKRSMKDKKPSIDAIEIVCSHEETIRNFKDIIDNYFKVQSIHIQTSFSGYICHKSSS
;
A
#
# COMPACT_ATOMS: atom_id res chain seq x y z
N VAL A 1 2.66 14.08 7.31
CA VAL A 1 2.85 13.97 5.84
C VAL A 1 1.85 12.96 5.40
N ASP A 2 0.93 13.32 4.53
CA ASP A 2 -0.19 12.45 4.21
C ASP A 2 0.10 11.77 2.86
N LEU A 3 0.38 10.47 2.93
CA LEU A 3 0.64 9.60 1.79
C LEU A 3 -0.58 8.70 1.63
N LEU A 4 -1.33 8.86 0.54
CA LEU A 4 -2.41 7.94 0.20
C LEU A 4 -1.84 6.83 -0.68
N ILE A 5 -2.15 5.58 -0.32
CA ILE A 5 -1.81 4.42 -1.13
C ILE A 5 -3.04 3.57 -1.43
N VAL A 6 -3.01 2.94 -2.59
CA VAL A 6 -3.93 1.87 -2.99
C VAL A 6 -3.08 0.68 -3.40
N CYS A 7 -3.22 -0.44 -2.69
CA CYS A 7 -2.61 -1.71 -3.06
C CYS A 7 -3.69 -2.63 -3.62
N THR A 8 -3.42 -3.26 -4.77
CA THR A 8 -4.33 -4.23 -5.40
C THR A 8 -3.64 -5.59 -5.52
N GLY A 9 -4.44 -6.66 -5.56
CA GLY A 9 -3.91 -8.03 -5.59
C GLY A 9 -3.13 -8.38 -4.32
N CYS A 10 -3.55 -7.86 -3.16
CA CYS A 10 -2.87 -8.10 -1.90
C CYS A 10 -3.14 -9.51 -1.36
N ASP A 11 -2.13 -10.14 -0.78
CA ASP A 11 -2.36 -11.27 0.12
C ASP A 11 -2.87 -10.80 1.51
N GLN A 12 -3.37 -11.76 2.30
CA GLN A 12 -3.94 -11.48 3.63
C GLN A 12 -2.91 -10.93 4.64
N ASN A 13 -1.61 -11.17 4.46
CA ASN A 13 -0.56 -10.71 5.36
C ASN A 13 -0.09 -9.28 5.05
N VAL A 14 -0.43 -8.71 3.88
CA VAL A 14 -0.01 -7.36 3.49
C VAL A 14 -0.46 -6.33 4.52
N TYR A 15 -1.72 -6.38 4.95
CA TYR A 15 -2.28 -5.43 5.92
C TYR A 15 -1.52 -5.42 7.25
N GLU A 16 -1.32 -6.60 7.85
CA GLU A 16 -0.65 -6.72 9.14
C GLU A 16 0.81 -6.24 9.07
N GLN A 17 1.51 -6.57 7.99
CA GLN A 17 2.89 -6.11 7.80
C GLN A 17 2.98 -4.63 7.51
N LEU A 18 2.07 -4.09 6.69
CA LEU A 18 2.06 -2.65 6.41
C LEU A 18 1.77 -1.86 7.69
N ASN A 19 0.75 -2.25 8.45
CA ASN A 19 0.39 -1.61 9.72
C ASN A 19 1.51 -1.70 10.78
N ALA A 20 2.43 -2.67 10.64
CA ALA A 20 3.62 -2.77 11.47
C ALA A 20 4.75 -1.82 11.05
N LEU A 21 4.78 -1.35 9.80
CA LEU A 21 5.86 -0.56 9.21
C LEU A 21 5.53 0.94 9.11
N VAL A 22 4.23 1.27 9.07
CA VAL A 22 3.76 2.65 8.89
C VAL A 22 2.71 2.99 9.93
N SER A 23 2.60 4.26 10.28
CA SER A 23 1.44 4.77 11.00
C SER A 23 0.42 5.27 9.99
N CYS A 24 -0.75 4.64 9.97
CA CYS A 24 -1.88 5.07 9.16
C CYS A 24 -2.99 5.66 10.04
N VAL A 25 -3.64 6.71 9.55
CA VAL A 25 -4.87 7.27 10.17
C VAL A 25 -6.10 6.53 9.65
N THR A 26 -6.03 5.98 8.44
CA THR A 26 -7.12 5.21 7.85
C THR A 26 -6.53 4.07 7.05
N CYS A 27 -7.15 2.91 7.16
CA CYS A 27 -6.76 1.72 6.43
C CYS A 27 -8.03 0.89 6.19
N VAL A 28 -8.37 0.66 4.93
CA VAL A 28 -9.60 -0.05 4.54
C VAL A 28 -9.22 -1.17 3.59
N THR A 29 -9.76 -2.36 3.85
CA THR A 29 -9.54 -3.56 3.04
C THR A 29 -10.85 -3.99 2.41
N PHE A 30 -10.79 -4.39 1.14
CA PHE A 30 -11.95 -4.89 0.39
C PHE A 30 -11.55 -6.19 -0.33
N GLU A 31 -12.52 -7.08 -0.50
CA GLU A 31 -12.39 -8.25 -1.37
C GLU A 31 -13.07 -7.95 -2.70
N GLU A 32 -12.36 -8.16 -3.79
CA GLU A 32 -12.85 -7.98 -5.15
C GLU A 32 -13.63 -9.20 -5.62
N SER A 33 -14.36 -9.04 -6.73
CA SER A 33 -15.19 -10.12 -7.30
C SER A 33 -14.37 -11.34 -7.76
N ASP A 34 -13.08 -11.17 -8.01
CA ASP A 34 -12.14 -12.23 -8.38
C ASP A 34 -11.46 -12.90 -7.17
N GLY A 35 -11.84 -12.51 -5.94
CA GLY A 35 -11.26 -12.99 -4.69
C GLY A 35 -9.92 -12.33 -4.32
N SER A 36 -9.43 -11.40 -5.14
CA SER A 36 -8.26 -10.59 -4.79
C SER A 36 -8.61 -9.57 -3.71
N ARG A 37 -7.63 -9.10 -2.95
CA ARG A 37 -7.86 -8.05 -1.94
C ARG A 37 -7.27 -6.73 -2.37
N GLN A 38 -8.00 -5.67 -2.06
CA GLN A 38 -7.54 -4.29 -2.17
C GLN A 38 -7.36 -3.69 -0.79
N LEU A 39 -6.39 -2.79 -0.69
CA LEU A 39 -6.06 -2.05 0.51
C LEU A 39 -5.93 -0.58 0.16
N ILE A 40 -6.66 0.28 0.86
CA ILE A 40 -6.53 1.73 0.75
C ILE A 40 -6.07 2.25 2.10
N ALA A 41 -4.93 2.95 2.14
CA ALA A 41 -4.40 3.47 3.39
C ALA A 41 -3.94 4.93 3.26
N VAL A 42 -4.22 5.72 4.29
CA VAL A 42 -3.69 7.07 4.48
C VAL A 42 -2.62 6.99 5.56
N ILE A 43 -1.37 7.08 5.11
CA ILE A 43 -0.17 6.98 5.94
C ILE A 43 0.23 8.39 6.35
N THR A 44 0.38 8.60 7.67
CA THR A 44 0.79 9.91 8.23
C THR A 44 2.24 9.93 8.70
N ASN A 45 2.80 8.74 8.95
CA ASN A 45 4.19 8.55 9.32
C ASN A 45 4.73 7.23 8.77
N ILE A 46 6.00 7.25 8.38
CA ILE A 46 6.72 6.10 7.85
C ILE A 46 7.80 5.77 8.88
N SER A 47 7.73 4.59 9.52
CA SER A 47 8.72 4.24 10.53
C SER A 47 10.08 4.00 9.89
N SER A 48 11.13 4.60 10.44
CA SER A 48 12.52 4.33 10.05
C SER A 48 13.09 3.07 10.71
N GLU A 49 12.34 2.43 11.62
CA GLU A 49 12.81 1.24 12.31
C GLU A 49 12.77 0.03 11.39
N LYS A 50 13.95 -0.40 10.95
CA LYS A 50 14.15 -1.64 10.19
C LYS A 50 13.76 -2.82 11.08
N ARG A 51 12.53 -3.33 10.91
CA ARG A 51 12.09 -4.59 11.52
C ARG A 51 12.76 -5.78 10.85
N SER A 52 12.98 -6.86 11.60
CA SER A 52 13.57 -8.08 11.07
C SER A 52 12.77 -8.57 9.85
N MET A 53 13.47 -8.81 8.75
CA MET A 53 12.91 -9.24 7.48
C MET A 53 12.35 -10.66 7.66
N LYS A 54 11.07 -10.88 7.34
CA LYS A 54 10.52 -12.24 7.31
C LYS A 54 11.05 -12.96 6.06
N ASP A 55 11.40 -14.25 6.17
CA ASP A 55 11.90 -15.06 5.04
C ASP A 55 10.94 -15.10 3.84
N LYS A 56 9.65 -14.84 4.07
CA LYS A 56 8.62 -14.78 3.03
C LYS A 56 7.97 -13.39 2.98
N LYS A 57 8.28 -12.64 1.92
CA LYS A 57 7.66 -11.35 1.61
C LYS A 57 6.23 -11.54 1.09
N PRO A 58 5.23 -10.80 1.61
CA PRO A 58 3.90 -10.76 1.03
C PRO A 58 3.94 -10.23 -0.40
N SER A 59 3.03 -10.70 -1.26
CA SER A 59 2.92 -10.22 -2.63
C SER A 59 1.86 -9.13 -2.77
N ILE A 60 2.18 -8.13 -3.60
CA ILE A 60 1.27 -7.07 -4.02
C ILE A 60 1.41 -6.93 -5.54
N ASP A 61 0.29 -6.93 -6.27
CA ASP A 61 0.34 -6.83 -7.72
C ASP A 61 0.61 -5.41 -8.18
N ALA A 62 -0.13 -4.44 -7.64
CA ALA A 62 0.12 -3.03 -7.91
C ALA A 62 -0.02 -2.17 -6.66
N ILE A 63 0.80 -1.11 -6.59
CA ILE A 63 0.65 -0.04 -5.63
C ILE A 63 0.51 1.28 -6.39
N GLU A 64 -0.56 2.00 -6.13
CA GLU A 64 -0.70 3.40 -6.49
C GLU A 64 -0.33 4.27 -5.29
N ILE A 65 0.59 5.19 -5.50
CA ILE A 65 1.07 6.13 -4.50
C ILE A 65 0.62 7.52 -4.91
N VAL A 66 -0.21 8.15 -4.09
CA VAL A 66 -0.63 9.55 -4.28
C VAL A 66 0.14 10.42 -3.30
N CYS A 67 1.14 11.12 -3.81
CA CYS A 67 1.96 12.06 -3.05
C CYS A 67 2.72 12.99 -3.99
N SER A 68 2.97 14.21 -3.53
CA SER A 68 3.80 15.20 -4.22
C SER A 68 5.21 15.35 -3.61
N HIS A 69 5.46 14.75 -2.45
CA HIS A 69 6.73 14.90 -1.72
C HIS A 69 7.69 13.76 -2.09
N GLU A 70 8.73 14.07 -2.89
CA GLU A 70 9.67 13.07 -3.40
C GLU A 70 10.38 12.28 -2.31
N GLU A 71 10.78 12.93 -1.21
CA GLU A 71 11.44 12.27 -0.09
C GLU A 71 10.53 11.24 0.58
N THR A 72 9.25 11.57 0.76
CA THR A 72 8.25 10.65 1.30
C THR A 72 8.04 9.44 0.39
N ILE A 73 7.93 9.68 -0.92
CA ILE A 73 7.81 8.60 -1.92
C ILE A 73 9.04 7.68 -1.87
N ARG A 74 10.24 8.26 -1.78
CA ARG A 74 11.50 7.50 -1.69
C ARG A 74 11.56 6.65 -0.42
N ASN A 75 11.23 7.24 0.73
CA ASN A 75 11.24 6.53 2.01
C ASN A 75 10.20 5.39 2.03
N PHE A 76 9.02 5.63 1.47
CA PHE A 76 8.00 4.60 1.36
C PHE A 76 8.44 3.46 0.44
N LYS A 77 9.00 3.78 -0.74
CA LYS A 77 9.52 2.78 -1.68
C LYS A 77 10.61 1.90 -1.05
N ASP A 78 11.54 2.50 -0.32
CA ASP A 78 12.60 1.73 0.36
C ASP A 78 12.01 0.70 1.33
N ILE A 79 10.99 1.06 2.10
CA ILE A 79 10.29 0.09 2.97
C ILE A 79 9.58 -0.97 2.12
N ILE A 80 8.83 -0.55 1.12
CA ILE A 80 8.05 -1.49 0.31
C ILE A 80 8.95 -2.53 -0.37
N ASP A 81 10.06 -2.11 -0.98
CA ASP A 81 11.02 -3.00 -1.65
C ASP A 81 11.70 -3.97 -0.67
N ASN A 82 11.91 -3.54 0.57
CA ASN A 82 12.51 -4.37 1.61
C ASN A 82 11.54 -5.40 2.18
N TYR A 83 10.24 -5.11 2.30
CA TYR A 83 9.28 -5.98 3.01
C TYR A 83 8.28 -6.71 2.12
N PHE A 84 8.05 -6.25 0.89
CA PHE A 84 7.02 -6.79 -0.01
C PHE A 84 7.61 -7.21 -1.36
N LYS A 85 6.93 -8.13 -2.05
CA LYS A 85 7.17 -8.45 -3.45
C LYS A 85 6.13 -7.72 -4.28
N VAL A 86 6.53 -6.60 -4.87
CA VAL A 86 5.64 -5.73 -5.65
C VAL A 86 5.90 -5.90 -7.14
N GLN A 87 4.85 -6.11 -7.94
CA GLN A 87 5.02 -6.24 -9.39
C GLN A 87 5.06 -4.89 -10.10
N SER A 88 4.24 -3.94 -9.65
CA SER A 88 4.17 -2.59 -10.26
C SER A 88 3.91 -1.49 -9.23
N ILE A 89 4.52 -0.32 -9.45
CA ILE A 89 4.32 0.87 -8.62
C ILE A 89 4.04 2.07 -9.53
N HIS A 90 2.91 2.72 -9.30
CA HIS A 90 2.49 3.94 -9.99
C HIS A 90 2.51 5.11 -9.01
N ILE A 91 3.04 6.25 -9.41
CA ILE A 91 3.08 7.46 -8.60
C ILE A 91 2.24 8.53 -9.27
N GLN A 92 1.35 9.15 -8.51
CA GLN A 92 0.52 10.26 -8.93
C GLN A 92 0.69 11.42 -7.96
N THR A 93 0.76 12.64 -8.48
CA THR A 93 0.84 13.86 -7.66
C THR A 93 -0.52 14.30 -7.12
N SER A 94 -1.61 13.80 -7.71
CA SER A 94 -2.99 14.07 -7.33
C SER A 94 -3.85 12.83 -7.57
N PHE A 95 -4.78 12.54 -6.66
CA PHE A 95 -5.76 11.48 -6.86
C PHE A 95 -6.82 11.94 -7.88
N SER A 96 -6.89 11.27 -9.02
CA SER A 96 -7.90 11.55 -10.07
C SER A 96 -8.84 10.37 -10.33
N GLY A 97 -8.87 9.37 -9.43
CA GLY A 97 -9.67 8.17 -9.58
C GLY A 97 -11.03 8.26 -8.89
N TYR A 98 -12.04 7.62 -9.49
CA TYR A 98 -13.22 7.17 -8.76
C TYR A 98 -12.91 5.78 -8.20
N ILE A 99 -13.06 5.56 -6.88
CA ILE A 99 -13.07 4.20 -6.33
C ILE A 99 -14.39 3.57 -6.77
N CYS A 100 -14.37 2.90 -7.93
CA CYS A 100 -15.55 2.24 -8.46
C CYS A 100 -15.66 0.87 -7.79
N HIS A 101 -16.45 0.76 -6.73
CA HIS A 101 -16.97 -0.54 -6.32
C HIS A 101 -17.81 -1.06 -7.49
N LYS A 102 -17.29 -2.01 -8.27
CA LYS A 102 -18.14 -2.82 -9.14
C LYS A 102 -18.98 -3.71 -8.23
N SER A 103 -20.13 -3.19 -7.81
CA SER A 103 -21.20 -4.01 -7.28
C SER A 103 -21.70 -4.87 -8.43
N SER A 104 -21.17 -6.08 -8.54
CA SER A 104 -21.72 -7.12 -9.41
C SER A 104 -23.18 -7.30 -9.02
N SER A 105 -24.08 -6.90 -9.93
CA SER A 105 -25.54 -7.03 -9.80
C SER A 105 -25.98 -8.47 -10.03
#